data_AF-A0A4Q3W9I4-F1
#
_entry.id   AF-A0A4Q3W9I4-F1
#
_cell.length_a   1.000
_cell.length_b   1.000
_cell.length_c   1.000
_cell.angle_alpha   90.00
_cell.angle_beta   90.00
_cell.angle_gamma   90.00
#
_symmetry.space_group_name_H-M   'P 1'
#
loop_
_entity.id
_entity.type
_entity.pdbx_description
1 polymer ?
#
loop_
_entity_poly.entity_id
_entity_poly.type
_entity_poly.pdbx_seq_one_letter_code
_entity_poly.pdbx_strand_id
1 'polypeptide(L)'
;MEENNQVNAVRDEDIRANIIDKLRNDPGLDATKIEVEAKDGNVVLKGLADTEKEKQLSETIAASVAGVKSVENHLHIEIGLIHALSSIAAHIQGDIIDERDPAEKKD
;
A
#
# COMPACT_ATOMS: atom_id res chain seq x y z
N MET A 1 -24.98 12.12 -10.16
CA MET A 1 -23.63 12.25 -9.58
C MET A 1 -22.66 12.09 -10.73
N GLU A 2 -21.78 13.08 -10.86
CA GLU A 2 -20.72 13.33 -11.84
C GLU A 2 -20.89 12.86 -13.31
N GLU A 3 -21.22 13.84 -14.14
CA GLU A 3 -21.00 13.89 -15.58
C GLU A 3 -19.54 14.33 -15.82
N ASN A 4 -18.82 13.76 -16.82
CA ASN A 4 -18.15 14.50 -17.91
C ASN A 4 -16.93 13.83 -18.57
N ASN A 5 -16.99 13.81 -19.91
CA ASN A 5 -15.92 14.13 -20.86
C ASN A 5 -14.75 13.14 -21.08
N GLN A 6 -15.01 12.09 -21.88
CA GLN A 6 -13.96 11.28 -22.48
C GLN A 6 -13.52 11.84 -23.85
N VAL A 7 -12.59 12.79 -23.83
CA VAL A 7 -11.80 13.18 -24.99
C VAL A 7 -10.53 12.32 -25.05
N ASN A 8 -10.58 11.17 -25.72
CA ASN A 8 -9.39 10.39 -26.14
C ASN A 8 -8.32 10.05 -25.07
N ALA A 9 -8.64 10.13 -23.78
CA ALA A 9 -7.76 9.70 -22.69
C ALA A 9 -8.26 8.36 -22.14
N VAL A 10 -7.35 7.40 -21.96
CA VAL A 10 -7.61 6.16 -21.22
C VAL A 10 -8.15 6.54 -19.84
N ARG A 11 -9.31 6.01 -19.42
CA ARG A 11 -9.85 6.37 -18.10
C ARG A 11 -8.94 5.82 -17.01
N ASP A 12 -8.85 6.52 -15.89
CA ASP A 12 -8.11 6.04 -14.74
C ASP A 12 -8.62 4.69 -14.23
N GLU A 13 -9.93 4.44 -14.33
CA GLU A 13 -10.54 3.14 -14.02
C GLU A 13 -10.02 2.03 -14.93
N ASP A 14 -9.87 2.30 -16.24
CA ASP A 14 -9.32 1.35 -17.22
C ASP A 14 -7.82 1.12 -16.96
N ILE A 15 -7.07 2.17 -16.62
CA ILE A 15 -5.66 2.08 -16.24
C ILE A 15 -5.53 1.18 -15.00
N ARG A 16 -6.30 1.47 -13.94
CA ARG A 16 -6.30 0.69 -12.70
C ARG A 16 -6.67 -0.76 -12.96
N ALA A 17 -7.73 -1.02 -13.72
CA ALA A 17 -8.17 -2.37 -14.04
C ALA A 17 -7.07 -3.16 -14.79
N ASN A 18 -6.44 -2.54 -15.79
CA ASN A 18 -5.33 -3.16 -16.52
C ASN A 18 -4.11 -3.44 -15.63
N ILE A 19 -3.78 -2.54 -14.71
CA ILE A 19 -2.68 -2.75 -13.77
C ILE A 19 -3.01 -3.92 -12.85
N ILE A 20 -4.21 -3.94 -12.26
CA ILE A 20 -4.65 -5.03 -11.38
C ILE A 20 -4.65 -6.37 -12.11
N ASP A 21 -5.11 -6.41 -13.37
CA ASP A 21 -5.11 -7.63 -14.18
C ASP A 21 -3.68 -8.14 -14.42
N LYS A 22 -2.76 -7.25 -14.81
CA LYS A 22 -1.34 -7.61 -14.98
C LYS A 22 -0.68 -8.07 -13.67
N LEU A 23 -0.93 -7.38 -12.57
CA LEU A 23 -0.41 -7.76 -11.25
C LEU A 23 -0.93 -9.13 -10.82
N ARG A 24 -2.21 -9.43 -11.08
CA ARG A 24 -2.82 -10.74 -10.80
C ARG A 24 -2.28 -11.86 -11.68
N ASN A 25 -1.85 -11.53 -12.89
CA ASN A 25 -1.28 -12.50 -13.82
C ASN A 25 0.14 -12.91 -13.44
N ASP A 26 0.85 -12.07 -12.67
CA ASP A 26 2.22 -12.33 -12.27
C ASP A 26 2.25 -13.23 -11.00
N PRO A 27 2.83 -14.43 -11.07
CA PRO A 27 2.91 -15.33 -9.91
C PRO A 27 3.92 -14.87 -8.85
N GLY A 28 4.73 -13.85 -9.15
CA GLY A 28 5.71 -13.28 -8.23
C GLY A 28 5.19 -12.13 -7.40
N LEU A 29 3.91 -11.75 -7.54
CA LEU A 29 3.28 -10.61 -6.86
C LEU A 29 2.00 -11.03 -6.14
N ASP A 30 1.87 -10.65 -4.87
CA ASP A 30 0.62 -10.82 -4.14
C ASP A 30 -0.31 -9.61 -4.34
N ALA A 31 -1.03 -9.60 -5.47
CA ALA A 31 -1.99 -8.54 -5.80
C ALA A 31 -3.12 -8.35 -4.76
N THR A 32 -3.27 -9.26 -3.79
CA THR A 32 -4.23 -9.15 -2.68
C THR A 32 -3.75 -8.20 -1.57
N LYS A 33 -2.43 -8.03 -1.43
CA LYS A 33 -1.80 -7.17 -0.41
C LYS A 33 -1.42 -5.78 -0.97
N ILE A 34 -1.52 -5.62 -2.28
CA ILE A 34 -1.14 -4.41 -3.02
C ILE A 34 -2.40 -3.66 -3.43
N GLU A 35 -2.51 -2.42 -2.96
CA GLU A 35 -3.55 -1.48 -3.36
C GLU A 35 -3.04 -0.60 -4.50
N VAL A 36 -3.85 -0.50 -5.56
CA VAL A 36 -3.55 0.29 -6.76
C VAL A 36 -4.56 1.42 -6.88
N GLU A 37 -4.05 2.65 -6.92
CA GLU A 37 -4.81 3.87 -7.20
C GLU A 37 -4.31 4.49 -8.50
N ALA A 38 -5.24 4.92 -9.36
CA ALA A 38 -4.91 5.65 -10.59
C ALA A 38 -5.73 6.94 -10.64
N LYS A 39 -5.09 8.06 -10.98
CA LYS A 39 -5.73 9.38 -11.07
C LYS A 39 -5.02 10.29 -12.07
N ASP A 40 -5.71 10.73 -13.11
CA ASP A 40 -5.19 11.50 -14.24
C ASP A 40 -3.91 10.91 -14.89
N GLY A 41 -3.78 9.58 -14.88
CA GLY A 41 -2.58 8.86 -15.35
C GLY A 41 -1.41 8.82 -14.34
N ASN A 42 -1.57 9.35 -13.13
CA ASN A 42 -0.66 9.06 -12.02
C ASN A 42 -1.13 7.79 -11.30
N VAL A 43 -0.23 6.82 -11.19
CA VAL A 43 -0.50 5.55 -10.50
C VAL A 43 0.23 5.54 -9.18
N VAL A 44 -0.45 5.14 -8.11
CA VAL A 44 0.12 4.95 -6.78
C VAL A 44 -0.08 3.50 -6.36
N LEU A 45 1.03 2.84 -6.00
CA LEU A 45 1.07 1.47 -5.50
C LEU A 45 1.33 1.52 -3.99
N LYS A 46 0.42 1.00 -3.18
CA LYS A 46 0.52 0.97 -1.71
C LYS A 46 0.39 -0.45 -1.19
N GLY A 47 0.98 -0.73 -0.04
CA GLY A 47 0.86 -2.03 0.61
C GLY A 47 2.21 -2.62 1.00
N LEU A 48 2.22 -3.95 1.09
CA LEU A 48 3.38 -4.72 1.51
C LEU A 48 3.89 -5.55 0.34
N ALA A 49 5.20 -5.52 0.14
CA ALA A 49 5.91 -6.37 -0.80
C ALA A 49 6.80 -7.34 -0.01
N ASP A 50 6.79 -8.62 -0.37
CA ASP A 50 7.62 -9.61 0.34
C ASP A 50 9.10 -9.51 -0.08
N THR A 51 9.39 -9.00 -1.29
CA THR A 51 10.76 -8.83 -1.79
C THR A 51 11.01 -7.53 -2.56
N GLU A 52 12.27 -7.12 -2.68
CA GLU A 52 12.67 -5.97 -3.52
C GLU A 52 12.33 -6.21 -5.00
N LYS A 53 12.39 -7.46 -5.45
CA LYS A 53 11.95 -7.84 -6.80
C LYS A 53 10.47 -7.56 -7.00
N GLU A 54 9.65 -7.89 -6.02
CA GLU A 54 8.20 -7.67 -6.04
C GLU A 54 7.87 -6.17 -6.15
N LYS A 55 8.60 -5.35 -5.39
CA LYS A 55 8.52 -3.88 -5.48
C LYS A 55 8.88 -3.37 -6.88
N GLN A 56 9.99 -3.83 -7.46
CA GLN A 56 10.44 -3.42 -8.79
C GLN A 56 9.52 -3.90 -9.91
N LEU A 57 9.02 -5.13 -9.81
CA LEU A 57 8.09 -5.72 -10.77
C LEU A 57 6.77 -4.94 -10.79
N SER A 58 6.22 -4.62 -9.63
CA SER A 58 4.99 -3.85 -9.52
C SER A 58 5.09 -2.49 -10.20
N GLU A 59 6.22 -1.79 -10.00
CA GLU A 59 6.51 -0.51 -10.66
C GLU A 59 6.63 -0.65 -12.18
N THR A 60 7.36 -1.67 -12.64
CA THR A 60 7.57 -1.93 -14.07
C THR A 60 6.25 -2.28 -14.77
N ILE A 61 5.41 -3.09 -14.13
CA ILE A 61 4.09 -3.48 -14.64
C ILE A 61 3.18 -2.26 -14.73
N ALA A 62 3.13 -1.44 -13.69
CA ALA A 62 2.36 -0.21 -13.68
C ALA A 62 2.82 0.75 -14.79
N ALA A 63 4.13 0.95 -14.93
CA ALA A 63 4.70 1.81 -15.98
C ALA A 63 4.48 1.28 -17.41
N SER A 64 4.27 -0.04 -17.56
CA SER A 64 3.98 -0.70 -18.83
C SER A 64 2.53 -0.50 -19.31
N VAL A 65 1.63 0.05 -18.49
CA VAL A 65 0.23 0.26 -18.89
C VAL A 65 0.08 1.55 -19.69
N ALA A 66 -0.65 1.46 -20.81
CA ALA A 66 -0.92 2.59 -21.68
C ALA A 66 -1.77 3.64 -20.95
N GLY A 67 -1.30 4.90 -20.94
CA GLY A 67 -1.95 6.01 -20.25
C GLY A 67 -1.28 6.39 -18.92
N VAL A 68 -0.31 5.60 -18.44
CA VAL A 68 0.46 5.94 -17.24
C VAL A 68 1.50 7.01 -17.55
N LYS A 69 1.42 8.12 -16.83
CA LYS A 69 2.36 9.25 -16.89
C LYS A 69 3.44 9.15 -15.82
N SER A 70 3.08 8.66 -14.63
CA SER A 70 3.98 8.52 -13.50
C SER A 70 3.52 7.39 -12.59
N VAL A 71 4.48 6.72 -11.95
CA VAL A 71 4.24 5.65 -10.99
C VAL A 71 4.91 6.01 -9.67
N GLU A 72 4.13 6.01 -8.60
CA GLU A 72 4.57 6.24 -7.24
C GLU A 72 4.50 4.94 -6.46
N ASN A 73 5.66 4.41 -6.09
CA ASN A 73 5.79 3.13 -5.42
C ASN A 73 5.99 3.31 -3.92
N HIS A 74 4.90 3.15 -3.16
CA HIS A 74 4.85 3.20 -1.70
C HIS A 74 4.78 1.80 -1.07
N LEU A 75 5.24 0.78 -1.78
CA LEU A 75 5.33 -0.58 -1.24
C LEU A 75 6.44 -0.65 -0.18
N HIS A 76 6.08 -1.14 0.99
CA HIS A 76 7.01 -1.41 2.08
C HIS A 76 7.48 -2.85 1.99
N ILE A 77 8.80 -3.06 2.00
CA ILE A 77 9.36 -4.41 2.07
C ILE A 77 9.36 -4.81 3.53
N GLU A 78 8.67 -5.91 3.87
CA GLU A 78 8.76 -6.47 5.22
C GLU A 78 10.12 -7.16 5.39
N ILE A 79 11.14 -6.35 5.69
CA ILE A 79 12.45 -6.89 6.04
C ILE A 79 12.29 -7.55 7.41
N GLY A 80 12.48 -8.87 7.46
CA GLY A 80 12.33 -9.71 8.67
C GLY A 80 13.17 -9.29 9.89
N LEU A 81 13.96 -8.21 9.80
CA LEU A 81 14.56 -7.52 10.94
C LEU A 81 13.52 -6.80 11.83
N ILE A 82 12.38 -6.36 11.28
CA ILE A 82 11.35 -5.67 12.07
C ILE A 82 10.62 -6.64 13.01
N HIS A 83 10.55 -7.94 12.70
CA HIS A 83 10.00 -8.94 13.64
C HIS A 83 10.81 -9.05 14.94
N ALA A 84 12.14 -8.86 14.87
CA ALA A 84 13.00 -8.87 16.06
C ALA A 84 12.88 -7.57 16.89
N LEU A 85 12.65 -6.43 16.24
CA LEU A 85 12.52 -5.13 16.91
C LEU A 85 11.09 -4.82 17.39
N SER A 86 10.07 -5.41 16.75
CA SER A 86 8.66 -5.28 17.18
C SER A 86 8.43 -5.93 18.55
N SER A 87 9.20 -6.98 18.89
CA SER A 87 9.21 -7.55 20.25
C SER A 87 9.67 -6.54 21.31
N ILE A 88 10.53 -5.58 20.94
CA ILE A 88 10.96 -4.52 21.86
C ILE A 88 9.84 -3.50 22.06
N ALA A 89 9.14 -3.10 20.99
CA ALA A 89 7.99 -2.19 21.10
C ALA A 89 6.85 -2.78 21.94
N ALA A 90 6.56 -4.07 21.80
CA ALA A 90 5.55 -4.76 22.59
C ALA A 90 5.90 -4.86 24.10
N HIS A 91 7.20 -4.92 24.45
CA HIS A 91 7.62 -4.98 25.85
C HIS A 91 7.67 -3.61 26.54
N ILE A 92 7.84 -2.51 25.79
CA ILE A 92 7.87 -1.16 26.36
C ILE A 92 6.45 -0.67 26.72
N GLN A 93 5.40 -1.18 26.07
CA GLN A 93 4.01 -0.76 26.33
C GLN A 93 3.37 -1.41 27.57
N GLY A 94 4.01 -2.42 28.18
CA GLY A 94 3.50 -3.10 29.38
C GLY A 94 3.94 -2.49 30.71
N ASP A 95 5.01 -1.69 30.73
CA ASP A 95 5.61 -1.18 31.98
C ASP A 95 5.38 0.33 32.20
N ILE A 96 4.89 1.07 31.18
CA ILE A 96 4.60 2.51 31.28
C ILE A 96 3.09 2.74 31.26
N ILE A 97 2.36 2.14 32.21
CA ILE A 97 1.04 2.62 32.61
C ILE A 97 0.87 2.40 34.13
N ASP A 98 1.73 3.03 34.94
CA ASP A 98 1.34 3.40 36.31
C ASP A 98 0.70 4.80 36.21
N GLU A 99 -0.49 4.85 35.61
CA GLU A 99 -1.31 6.05 35.62
C GLU A 99 -2.15 6.01 36.90
N ARG A 100 -1.50 6.32 38.03
CA ARG A 100 -2.19 6.70 39.27
C ARG A 100 -3.00 7.96 39.02
N ASP A 101 -4.34 7.85 39.08
CA ASP A 101 -5.29 8.62 39.92
C ASP A 101 -6.75 8.38 39.42
N PRO A 102 -7.84 8.59 40.21
CA PRO A 102 -7.94 9.43 41.41
C PRO A 102 -8.76 8.83 42.58
N ALA A 103 -8.75 9.57 43.68
CA ALA A 103 -9.53 9.41 44.89
C ALA A 103 -10.99 8.88 44.74
N GLU A 104 -11.35 7.90 45.57
CA GLU A 104 -12.68 7.85 46.21
C GLU A 104 -12.52 7.65 47.72
N LYS A 105 -12.74 8.74 48.46
CA LYS A 105 -13.17 8.70 49.86
C LYS A 105 -14.65 8.32 49.89
N LYS A 106 -14.98 7.20 50.53
CA LYS A 106 -16.24 6.87 51.24
C LYS A 106 -16.05 5.44 51.77
N ASP A 107 -16.12 5.12 53.05
CA ASP A 107 -16.83 5.69 54.20
C ASP A 107 -15.92 5.73 55.45
#